data_AF-A0A3B1C9X5-F1
#
_entry.id   AF-A0A3B1C9X5-F1
#
_cell.length_a   1.000
_cell.length_b   1.000
_cell.length_c   1.000
_cell.angle_alpha   90.00
_cell.angle_beta   90.00
_cell.angle_gamma   90.00
#
_symmetry.space_group_name_H-M   'P 1'
#
loop_
_entity.id
_entity.type
_entity.pdbx_description
1 polymer ?
#
loop_
_entity_poly.entity_id
_entity_poly.type
_entity_poly.pdbx_seq_one_letter_code
_entity_poly.pdbx_strand_id
1 'polypeptide(L)' 'GGNRSFMSSGDLINVLYYESGVMTVHPVVYTSTEDFEDGKLVAQKPLAKISTMITALMKQVGG' A
#
# COMPACT_ATOMS: atom_id res chain seq x y z
N GLY A 1 6.78 -6.45 7.26
CA GLY A 1 6.59 -6.72 5.84
C GLY A 1 7.09 -8.08 5.41
N GLY A 2 7.01 -9.11 6.25
CA GLY A 2 7.18 -10.49 5.76
C GLY A 2 5.95 -10.95 4.97
N ASN A 3 5.99 -12.17 4.39
CA ASN A 3 4.89 -12.75 3.59
C ASN A 3 3.49 -12.66 4.23
N ARG A 4 3.40 -12.61 5.57
CA ARG A 4 2.14 -12.45 6.30
C ARG A 4 1.52 -11.05 6.21
N SER A 5 2.31 -10.02 5.90
CA SER A 5 1.80 -8.65 5.70
C SER A 5 0.94 -8.52 4.44
N PHE A 6 1.12 -9.38 3.43
CA PHE A 6 0.24 -9.46 2.27
C PHE A 6 -1.17 -9.91 2.62
N MET A 7 -1.29 -10.86 3.55
CA MET A 7 -2.58 -11.35 4.02
C MET A 7 -3.33 -10.25 4.78
N SER A 8 -2.64 -9.49 5.65
CA SER A 8 -3.28 -8.41 6.42
C SER A 8 -3.81 -7.26 5.56
N SER A 9 -3.12 -6.88 4.47
CA SER A 9 -3.66 -5.84 3.59
C SER A 9 -4.76 -6.38 2.68
N GLY A 10 -4.72 -7.65 2.29
CA GLY A 10 -5.82 -8.30 1.57
C GLY A 10 -7.10 -8.32 2.41
N ASP A 11 -7.01 -8.68 3.68
CA ASP A 11 -8.14 -8.66 4.61
C ASP A 11 -8.67 -7.24 4.83
N LEU A 12 -7.78 -6.26 5.00
CA LEU A 12 -8.17 -4.86 5.12
C LEU A 12 -8.89 -4.34 3.86
N ILE A 13 -8.40 -4.68 2.68
CA ILE A 13 -9.03 -4.32 1.40
C ILE A 13 -10.44 -4.90 1.31
N ASN A 14 -10.60 -6.18 1.68
CA ASN A 14 -11.91 -6.83 1.66
C ASN A 14 -12.90 -6.17 2.64
N VAL A 15 -12.45 -5.84 3.86
CA VAL A 15 -13.28 -5.12 4.85
C VAL A 15 -13.68 -3.74 4.32
N LEU A 16 -12.73 -2.95 3.82
CA LEU A 16 -13.01 -1.61 3.29
C LEU A 16 -13.96 -1.64 2.09
N TYR A 17 -13.80 -2.61 1.19
CA TYR A 17 -14.69 -2.78 0.04
C TYR A 17 -16.11 -3.13 0.48
N TYR A 18 -16.24 -4.11 1.40
CA TYR A 18 -17.53 -4.61 1.84
C TYR A 18 -18.31 -3.61 2.71
N GLU A 19 -17.65 -2.95 3.66
CA GLU A 19 -18.32 -2.11 4.65
C GLU A 19 -18.51 -0.65 4.19
N SER A 20 -17.64 -0.15 3.31
CA SER A 20 -17.58 1.27 3.00
C SER A 20 -17.61 1.57 1.50
N GLY A 21 -17.75 0.54 0.64
CA GLY A 21 -17.81 0.71 -0.82
C GLY A 21 -16.56 1.38 -1.40
N VAL A 22 -15.41 1.21 -0.74
CA VAL A 22 -14.19 1.95 -1.07
C VAL A 22 -13.55 1.38 -2.33
N MET A 23 -13.15 2.26 -3.25
CA MET A 23 -12.35 1.87 -4.40
C MET A 23 -10.90 1.65 -4.00
N THR A 24 -10.38 0.45 -4.27
CA THR A 24 -9.00 0.07 -3.93
C THR A 24 -8.07 0.29 -5.12
N VAL A 25 -6.90 0.87 -4.88
CA VAL A 25 -5.92 1.19 -5.92
C VAL A 25 -4.69 0.29 -5.80
N HIS A 26 -4.25 -0.27 -6.92
CA HIS A 26 -3.01 -1.05 -7.03
C HIS A 26 -1.88 -0.18 -7.64
N PRO A 27 -0.60 -0.42 -7.27
CA PRO A 27 -0.10 -1.49 -6.40
C PRO A 27 -0.26 -1.18 -4.89
N VAL A 28 -0.42 -2.23 -4.08
CA VAL A 28 -0.36 -2.11 -2.61
C VAL A 28 1.11 -2.07 -2.17
N VAL A 29 1.42 -1.12 -1.28
CA VAL A 29 2.75 -0.96 -0.68
C VAL A 29 2.80 -1.70 0.65
N TYR A 30 3.85 -2.48 0.85
CA TYR A 30 4.09 -3.24 2.07
C TYR A 30 5.44 -2.85 2.65
N THR A 31 5.50 -2.71 3.97
CA THR A 31 6.73 -2.41 4.71
C THR A 31 6.88 -3.27 5.96
N SER A 32 8.12 -3.46 6.38
CA SER A 32 8.60 -4.04 7.64
C SER A 32 9.23 -3.00 8.52
N THR A 33 9.39 -3.31 9.80
CA THR A 33 10.33 -2.59 10.67
C THR A 33 11.73 -2.51 10.08
N GLU A 34 12.19 -3.56 9.38
CA GLU A 34 13.51 -3.62 8.73
C GLU A 34 13.66 -2.66 7.53
N ASP A 35 12.55 -2.10 7.02
CA ASP A 35 12.59 -1.13 5.92
C ASP A 35 12.86 0.30 6.42
N PHE A 36 12.91 0.51 7.74
CA PHE A 36 13.08 1.81 8.37
C PHE A 36 14.39 1.91 9.15
N GLU A 37 15.03 3.08 9.04
CA GLU A 37 16.16 3.50 9.87
C GLU A 37 15.83 4.87 10.47
N ASP A 38 15.97 5.02 11.79
CA ASP A 38 15.65 6.26 12.53
C ASP A 38 14.25 6.83 12.21
N GLY A 39 13.27 5.94 12.02
CA GLY A 39 11.89 6.30 11.69
C GLY A 39 11.68 6.74 10.23
N LYS A 40 12.71 6.67 9.38
CA LYS A 40 12.64 6.99 7.95
C LYS A 40 12.62 5.72 7.12
N LEU A 41 11.74 5.65 6.13
CA LEU A 41 11.70 4.56 5.17
C LEU A 41 12.94 4.66 4.26
N VAL A 42 13.85 3.70 4.36
CA VAL A 42 15.09 3.64 3.57
C VAL A 42 15.04 2.58 2.46
N ALA A 43 14.14 1.62 2.58
CA ALA A 43 14.01 0.54 1.59
C ALA A 43 13.54 1.06 0.23
N GLN A 44 14.38 0.85 -0.79
CA GLN A 44 14.16 1.34 -2.16
C GLN A 44 12.91 0.73 -2.81
N LYS A 45 12.60 -0.53 -2.53
CA LYS A 45 11.49 -1.25 -3.16
C LYS A 45 10.12 -0.68 -2.75
N PRO A 46 9.81 -0.48 -1.45
CA PRO A 46 8.62 0.26 -1.04
C PRO A 46 8.59 1.69 -1.56
N LEU A 47 9.71 2.43 -1.51
CA LEU A 47 9.79 3.81 -1.99
C LEU A 47 9.38 3.95 -3.47
N ALA A 48 9.90 3.07 -4.34
CA ALA A 48 9.53 3.06 -5.75
C ALA A 48 8.03 2.76 -5.95
N LYS A 49 7.47 1.80 -5.20
CA LYS A 49 6.06 1.43 -5.30
C LYS A 49 5.11 2.52 -4.81
N ILE A 50 5.51 3.34 -3.83
CA ILE A 50 4.71 4.47 -3.33
C ILE A 50 4.40 5.43 -4.48
N SER A 51 5.41 5.77 -5.30
CA SER A 51 5.22 6.66 -6.45
C SER A 51 4.23 6.10 -7.47
N THR A 52 4.32 4.79 -7.77
CA THR A 52 3.39 4.10 -8.66
C THR A 52 1.96 4.09 -8.11
N MET A 53 1.80 3.82 -6.81
CA MET A 53 0.50 3.83 -6.13
C MET A 53 -0.16 5.22 -6.15
N ILE A 54 0.61 6.27 -5.85
CA ILE A 54 0.11 7.67 -5.91
C ILE A 54 -0.33 8.02 -7.33
N THR A 55 0.45 7.65 -8.34
CA THR A 55 0.10 7.89 -9.74
C THR A 55 -1.21 7.20 -10.12
N ALA A 56 -1.40 5.95 -9.69
CA ALA A 56 -2.62 5.20 -9.94
C ALA A 56 -3.83 5.84 -9.22
N LEU A 57 -3.64 6.35 -7.99
CA LEU A 57 -4.68 7.03 -7.24
C LEU A 57 -5.10 8.34 -7.92
N MET A 58 -4.14 9.14 -8.36
CA MET A 58 -4.42 10.41 -9.05
C MET A 58 -5.21 10.21 -10.35
N LYS A 59 -4.94 9.13 -11.10
CA LYS A 59 -5.73 8.76 -12.29
C LYS A 59 -7.18 8.41 -11.97
N GLN A 60 -7.44 7.87 -10.78
CA GLN A 60 -8.78 7.45 -10.37
C GLN A 60 -9.61 8.62 -9.79
N VAL A 61 -8.96 9.64 -9.22
CA VAL A 61 -9.63 10.81 -8.63
C VAL A 61 -9.79 11.96 -9.63
N GLY A 62 -8.90 12.07 -10.62
CA GLY A 62 -8.89 13.15 -11.62
C GLY A 62 -9.45 12.77 -13.00
N GLY A 63 -10.17 11.66 -13.11
CA GLY A 63 -10.82 11.19 -14.35
C GLY A 63 -12.27 11.59 -14.45
#